data_AF-A0A348PNQ9-F1
#
_entry.id   AF-A0A348PNQ9-F1
#
_cell.length_a   1.000
_cell.length_b   1.000
_cell.length_c   1.000
_cell.angle_alpha   90.00
_cell.angle_beta   90.00
_cell.angle_gamma   90.00
#
_symmetry.space_group_name_H-M   'P 1'
#
loop_
_entity.id
_entity.type
_entity.pdbx_description
1 polymer ?
#
loop_
_entity_poly.entity_id
_entity_poly.type
_entity_poly.pdbx_seq_one_letter_code
_entity_poly.pdbx_strand_id
1 'polypeptide(L)'
;MQQSFAQDSGQAFEYNAAETDVNYIQEAELIKHLKSDPEAFEPNYNLAAYYYNKGVEALERLSAEPQSSTPEVWDRLESENREIVAMFNKALEPALIAFRRNQKHNELLGMLSGIYFALNDMKMSDYYSSLQNQ
;
A
#
# COMPACT_ATOMS: atom_id res chain seq x y z
N MET A 1 -19.38 42.88 4.13
CA MET A 1 -18.48 42.21 3.16
C MET A 1 -17.15 42.05 3.87
N GLN A 2 -16.56 40.89 4.11
CA GLN A 2 -16.52 39.65 3.34
C GLN A 2 -16.68 38.41 4.23
N GLN A 3 -17.04 37.31 3.58
CA GLN A 3 -17.34 35.98 4.11
C GLN A 3 -16.07 35.15 4.38
N SER A 4 -16.31 34.05 5.12
CA SER A 4 -15.75 32.69 4.96
C SER A 4 -14.36 32.32 5.49
N PHE A 5 -14.03 31.05 5.77
CA PHE A 5 -14.75 29.75 5.72
C PHE A 5 -14.10 28.84 6.78
N ALA A 6 -14.92 27.95 7.34
CA ALA A 6 -14.63 26.64 7.94
C ALA A 6 -13.22 26.36 8.52
N GLN A 7 -13.18 26.11 9.83
CA GLN A 7 -12.15 25.27 10.46
C GLN A 7 -12.28 23.85 9.91
N ASP A 8 -11.33 23.45 9.08
CA ASP A 8 -11.14 22.07 8.67
C ASP A 8 -10.55 21.27 9.84
N SER A 9 -11.30 20.30 10.34
CA SER A 9 -10.87 19.38 11.40
C SER A 9 -9.97 18.31 10.78
N GLY A 10 -8.73 18.69 10.47
CA GLY A 10 -7.67 17.73 10.13
C GLY A 10 -7.29 16.94 11.38
N GLN A 11 -7.81 15.71 11.51
CA GLN A 11 -7.20 14.74 12.40
C GLN A 11 -5.79 14.45 11.87
N ALA A 12 -4.79 15.04 12.53
CA ALA A 12 -3.41 14.65 12.33
C ALA A 12 -3.24 13.22 12.81
N PHE A 13 -2.97 12.29 11.89
CA PHE A 13 -2.47 10.98 12.24
C PHE A 13 -1.05 11.17 12.77
N GLU A 14 -0.89 11.11 14.09
CA GLU A 14 0.44 11.09 14.73
C GLU A 14 1.18 9.81 14.32
N TYR A 15 2.09 9.94 13.35
CA TYR A 15 3.07 8.90 13.05
C TYR A 15 4.16 8.95 14.12
N ASN A 16 4.16 7.98 15.05
CA ASN A 16 5.21 7.81 16.03
C ASN A 16 6.41 7.09 15.38
N ALA A 17 7.46 7.86 15.05
CA ALA A 17 8.70 7.38 14.42
C ALA A 17 9.61 6.51 15.34
N ALA A 18 9.05 5.86 16.36
CA ALA A 18 9.80 5.05 17.33
C ALA A 18 9.86 3.54 17.00
N GLU A 19 9.24 3.08 15.89
CA GLU A 19 9.14 1.65 15.54
C GLU A 19 10.09 1.18 14.42
N THR A 20 11.29 1.76 14.33
CA THR A 20 12.24 1.41 13.26
C THR A 20 13.00 0.07 13.43
N ASP A 21 12.54 -0.83 14.31
CA ASP A 21 13.10 -2.20 14.46
C ASP A 21 12.04 -3.32 14.40
N VAL A 22 10.79 -2.99 14.07
CA VAL A 22 9.65 -3.94 14.12
C VAL A 22 9.36 -4.62 12.77
N ASN A 23 9.87 -4.06 11.66
CA ASN A 23 9.48 -4.50 10.32
C ASN A 23 10.11 -5.82 9.85
N TYR A 24 11.31 -6.19 10.31
CA TYR A 24 11.94 -7.45 9.88
C TYR A 24 11.29 -8.68 10.53
N ILE A 25 10.70 -8.50 11.72
CA ILE A 25 10.08 -9.58 12.50
C ILE A 25 8.73 -9.97 11.91
N GLN A 26 7.98 -9.04 11.30
CA GLN A 26 6.67 -9.34 10.72
C GLN A 26 6.75 -10.14 9.41
N GLU A 27 7.60 -9.72 8.46
CA GLU A 27 7.73 -10.39 7.15
C GLU A 27 8.23 -11.84 7.29
N ALA A 28 9.27 -12.07 8.10
CA ALA A 28 9.88 -13.38 8.25
C ALA A 28 8.94 -14.42 8.90
N GLU A 29 8.17 -14.02 9.92
CA GLU A 29 7.20 -14.91 10.56
C GLU A 29 6.01 -15.22 9.64
N LEU A 30 5.54 -14.26 8.85
CA LEU A 30 4.52 -14.49 7.82
C LEU A 30 5.00 -15.50 6.77
N ILE A 31 6.22 -15.32 6.25
CA ILE A 31 6.85 -16.25 5.30
C ILE A 31 6.99 -17.65 5.92
N LYS A 32 7.34 -17.74 7.21
CA LYS A 32 7.45 -19.02 7.92
C LYS A 32 6.10 -19.73 8.03
N HIS A 33 5.01 -19.02 8.35
CA HIS A 33 3.66 -19.61 8.37
C HIS A 33 3.23 -20.11 6.98
N LEU A 34 3.57 -19.36 5.93
CA LEU A 34 3.28 -19.74 4.54
C LEU A 34 4.05 -20.98 4.07
N LYS A 35 5.11 -21.40 4.76
CA LYS A 35 5.79 -22.68 4.45
C LYS A 35 4.93 -23.90 4.80
N SER A 36 4.11 -23.81 5.84
CA SER A 36 3.21 -24.90 6.25
C SER A 36 1.88 -24.89 5.53
N ASP A 37 1.35 -23.70 5.23
CA ASP A 37 0.12 -23.54 4.44
C ASP A 37 0.27 -22.30 3.53
N PRO A 38 0.73 -22.50 2.28
CA PRO A 38 0.94 -21.40 1.33
C PRO A 38 -0.34 -20.65 0.95
N GLU A 39 -1.49 -21.27 1.18
CA GLU A 39 -2.80 -20.76 0.78
C GLU A 39 -3.61 -20.22 1.97
N ALA A 40 -3.01 -20.17 3.15
CA ALA A 40 -3.65 -19.64 4.35
C ALA A 40 -4.05 -18.16 4.14
N PHE A 41 -5.31 -17.84 4.45
CA PHE A 41 -5.85 -16.50 4.25
C PHE A 41 -5.08 -15.44 5.06
N GLU A 42 -4.99 -15.60 6.39
CA GLU A 42 -4.44 -14.57 7.27
C GLU A 42 -2.97 -14.24 6.99
N PRO A 43 -2.05 -15.22 6.80
CA PRO A 43 -0.66 -14.90 6.50
C PRO A 43 -0.48 -14.20 5.15
N ASN A 44 -1.25 -14.60 4.13
CA ASN A 44 -1.22 -13.95 2.82
C ASN A 44 -1.79 -12.52 2.88
N TYR A 45 -2.92 -12.33 3.58
CA TYR A 45 -3.51 -11.02 3.81
C TYR A 45 -2.53 -10.07 4.52
N ASN A 46 -1.93 -10.53 5.62
CA ASN A 46 -0.99 -9.72 6.39
C ASN A 46 0.30 -9.44 5.63
N LEU A 47 0.79 -10.40 4.82
CA LEU A 47 1.97 -10.18 3.98
C LEU A 47 1.70 -9.17 2.87
N ALA A 48 0.52 -9.23 2.25
CA ALA A 48 0.07 -8.22 1.30
C ALA A 48 -0.01 -6.84 1.96
N ALA A 49 -0.65 -6.74 3.12
CA ALA A 49 -0.80 -5.49 3.87
C ALA A 49 0.56 -4.87 4.24
N TYR A 50 1.51 -5.68 4.69
CA TYR A 50 2.86 -5.23 5.02
C TYR A 50 3.55 -4.56 3.82
N TYR A 51 3.54 -5.20 2.65
CA TYR A 51 4.15 -4.61 1.45
C TYR A 51 3.36 -3.43 0.92
N TYR A 52 2.03 -3.50 0.94
CA TYR A 52 1.15 -2.40 0.54
C TYR A 52 1.44 -1.14 1.35
N ASN A 53 1.49 -1.26 2.68
CA ASN A 53 1.75 -0.14 3.58
C ASN A 53 3.14 0.47 3.32
N LYS A 54 4.17 -0.35 3.10
CA LYS A 54 5.50 0.15 2.71
C LYS A 54 5.48 0.92 1.38
N GLY A 55 4.69 0.46 0.40
CA GLY A 55 4.48 1.15 -0.86
C GLY A 55 3.79 2.50 -0.67
N VAL A 56 2.74 2.55 0.17
CA VAL A 56 2.01 3.79 0.50
C VAL A 56 2.90 4.77 1.24
N GLU A 57 3.63 4.35 2.28
CA GLU A 57 4.56 5.21 3.01
C GLU A 57 5.64 5.80 2.09
N ALA A 58 6.14 5.01 1.13
CA ALA A 58 7.11 5.49 0.15
C ALA A 58 6.49 6.50 -0.81
N LEU A 59 5.25 6.27 -1.27
CA LEU A 59 4.52 7.20 -2.12
C LEU A 59 4.23 8.54 -1.40
N GLU A 60 3.84 8.48 -0.13
CA GLU A 60 3.60 9.66 0.70
C GLU A 60 4.88 10.50 0.85
N ARG A 61 6.01 9.85 1.15
CA ARG A 61 7.32 10.51 1.22
C ARG A 61 7.66 11.19 -0.10
N LEU A 62 7.52 10.48 -1.22
CA LEU A 62 7.77 11.01 -2.57
C LEU A 62 6.90 12.24 -2.86
N SER A 63 5.63 12.21 -2.47
CA SER A 63 4.67 13.30 -2.71
C SER A 63 4.95 14.56 -1.89
N ALA A 64 5.60 14.42 -0.74
CA ALA A 64 5.95 15.52 0.16
C ALA A 64 7.22 16.26 -0.27
N GLU A 65 8.01 15.68 -1.19
CA GLU A 65 9.27 16.27 -1.61
C GLU A 65 9.07 17.52 -2.50
N PRO A 66 9.84 18.60 -2.26
CA PRO A 66 9.85 19.76 -3.15
C PRO A 66 10.22 19.35 -4.58
N GLN A 67 9.31 19.61 -5.51
CA GLN A 67 9.51 19.31 -6.93
C GLN A 67 10.49 20.32 -7.52
N SER A 68 11.77 19.93 -7.58
CA SER A 68 12.83 20.68 -8.25
C SER A 68 13.15 20.01 -9.59
N SER A 69 13.37 20.80 -10.64
CA SER A 69 13.63 20.29 -11.98
C SER A 69 15.10 19.92 -12.24
N THR A 70 15.91 19.74 -11.20
CA THR A 70 17.32 19.37 -11.36
C THR A 70 17.47 17.88 -11.69
N PRO A 71 18.45 17.48 -12.51
CA PRO A 71 18.68 16.08 -12.85
C PRO A 71 18.79 15.15 -11.63
N GLU A 72 19.47 15.60 -10.57
CA GLU A 72 19.66 14.83 -9.34
C GLU A 72 18.33 14.52 -8.62
N VAL A 73 17.36 15.43 -8.72
CA VAL A 73 16.02 15.23 -8.14
C VAL A 73 15.25 14.25 -9.01
N TRP A 74 15.32 14.35 -10.34
CA TRP A 74 14.71 13.38 -11.24
C TRP A 74 15.22 11.95 -11.02
N ASP A 75 16.54 11.77 -10.90
CA ASP A 75 17.15 10.46 -10.67
C ASP A 75 16.69 9.84 -9.33
N ARG A 76 16.58 10.67 -8.28
CA ARG A 76 16.05 10.24 -6.98
C ARG A 76 14.58 9.84 -7.08
N LEU A 77 13.74 10.70 -7.67
CA LEU A 77 12.30 10.44 -7.83
C LEU A 77 12.06 9.14 -8.62
N GLU A 78 12.86 8.89 -9.67
CA GLU A 78 12.78 7.66 -10.43
C GLU A 78 13.19 6.44 -9.60
N SER A 79 14.24 6.56 -8.78
CA SER A 79 14.67 5.48 -7.88
C SER A 79 13.63 5.14 -6.83
N GLU A 80 13.06 6.16 -6.17
CA GLU A 80 11.98 5.97 -5.20
C GLU A 80 10.73 5.38 -5.85
N ASN A 81 10.38 5.82 -7.05
CA ASN A 81 9.27 5.24 -7.81
C ASN A 81 9.49 3.76 -8.14
N ARG A 82 10.72 3.35 -8.45
CA ARG A 82 11.06 1.92 -8.63
C ARG A 82 10.85 1.11 -7.35
N GLU A 83 11.21 1.67 -6.20
CA GLU A 83 10.99 1.01 -4.90
C GLU A 83 9.51 0.89 -4.56
N ILE A 84 8.73 1.94 -4.81
CA ILE A 84 7.27 1.95 -4.65
C ILE A 84 6.63 0.83 -5.49
N VAL A 85 6.96 0.79 -6.80
CA VAL A 85 6.49 -0.25 -7.72
C VAL A 85 6.92 -1.64 -7.26
N ALA A 86 8.14 -1.81 -6.73
CA ALA A 86 8.60 -3.09 -6.21
C ALA A 86 7.79 -3.55 -4.99
N MET A 87 7.39 -2.65 -4.09
CA MET A 87 6.55 -2.99 -2.95
C MET A 87 5.15 -3.44 -3.39
N PHE A 88 4.51 -2.72 -4.31
CA PHE A 88 3.18 -3.12 -4.81
C PHE A 88 3.22 -4.45 -5.57
N ASN A 89 4.29 -4.73 -6.33
CA ASN A 89 4.48 -6.05 -6.94
C ASN A 89 4.63 -7.17 -5.90
N LYS A 90 5.35 -6.94 -4.79
CA LYS A 90 5.45 -7.92 -3.70
C LYS A 90 4.13 -8.13 -2.96
N ALA A 91 3.29 -7.10 -2.86
CA ALA A 91 1.97 -7.19 -2.25
C ALA A 91 0.96 -7.99 -3.08
N LEU A 92 1.11 -7.96 -4.41
CA LEU A 92 0.08 -8.43 -5.34
C LEU A 92 -0.26 -9.93 -5.19
N GLU A 93 0.72 -10.83 -5.28
CA GLU A 93 0.43 -12.27 -5.25
C GLU A 93 -0.17 -12.72 -3.90
N PRO A 94 0.37 -12.32 -2.73
CA PRO A 94 -0.28 -12.60 -1.45
C PRO A 94 -1.71 -12.06 -1.36
N ALA A 95 -1.97 -10.85 -1.89
CA ALA A 95 -3.33 -10.30 -1.92
C ALA A 95 -4.28 -11.15 -2.78
N LEU A 96 -3.81 -11.61 -3.94
CA LEU A 96 -4.59 -12.49 -4.81
C LEU A 96 -4.86 -13.86 -4.16
N ILE A 97 -3.87 -14.44 -3.47
CA ILE A 97 -4.06 -15.69 -2.71
C ILE A 97 -5.12 -15.49 -1.61
N ALA A 98 -5.02 -14.43 -0.82
CA ALA A 98 -6.00 -14.10 0.20
C ALA A 98 -7.40 -13.92 -0.41
N PHE A 99 -7.50 -13.26 -1.57
CA PHE A 99 -8.77 -13.01 -2.24
C PHE A 99 -9.43 -14.32 -2.70
N ARG A 100 -8.65 -15.29 -3.20
CA ARG A 100 -9.18 -16.62 -3.55
C ARG A 100 -9.86 -17.31 -2.37
N ARG A 101 -9.42 -17.04 -1.13
CA ARG A 101 -9.96 -17.63 0.10
C ARG A 101 -11.12 -16.84 0.69
N ASN A 102 -11.12 -15.52 0.55
CA ASN A 102 -12.20 -14.66 1.03
C ASN A 102 -12.45 -13.49 0.08
N GLN A 103 -13.35 -13.68 -0.88
CA GLN A 103 -13.66 -12.71 -1.93
C GLN A 103 -14.48 -11.52 -1.45
N LYS A 104 -15.02 -11.56 -0.22
CA LYS A 104 -15.89 -10.53 0.34
C LYS A 104 -15.19 -9.67 1.40
N HIS A 105 -13.90 -9.87 1.62
CA HIS A 105 -13.14 -9.09 2.60
C HIS A 105 -12.93 -7.66 2.08
N ASN A 106 -13.70 -6.70 2.63
CA ASN A 106 -13.76 -5.36 2.08
C ASN A 106 -12.40 -4.65 2.04
N GLU A 107 -11.60 -4.73 3.12
CA GLU A 107 -10.26 -4.11 3.15
C GLU A 107 -9.31 -4.71 2.12
N LEU A 108 -9.46 -6.01 1.81
CA LEU A 108 -8.61 -6.70 0.84
C LEU A 108 -8.96 -6.28 -0.59
N LEU A 109 -10.25 -6.09 -0.88
CA LEU A 109 -10.69 -5.54 -2.16
C LEU A 109 -10.15 -4.13 -2.38
N GLY A 110 -10.13 -3.30 -1.32
CA GLY A 110 -9.55 -1.94 -1.37
C GLY A 110 -8.05 -1.98 -1.58
N MET A 111 -7.35 -2.87 -0.90
CA MET A 111 -5.93 -3.10 -1.09
C MET A 111 -5.61 -3.54 -2.53
N LEU A 112 -6.34 -4.50 -3.09
CA LEU A 112 -6.17 -4.93 -4.48
C LEU A 112 -6.44 -3.78 -5.46
N SER A 113 -7.49 -3.00 -5.24
CA SER A 113 -7.77 -1.79 -6.02
C SER A 113 -6.58 -0.82 -6.00
N GLY A 114 -6.02 -0.55 -4.81
CA GLY A 114 -4.86 0.34 -4.63
C GLY A 114 -3.57 -0.21 -5.24
N ILE A 115 -3.29 -1.51 -5.10
CA ILE A 115 -2.13 -2.18 -5.73
C ILE A 115 -2.20 -2.01 -7.25
N TYR A 116 -3.34 -2.34 -7.87
CA TYR A 116 -3.48 -2.23 -9.33
C TYR A 116 -3.45 -0.78 -9.81
N PHE A 117 -3.99 0.17 -9.03
CA PHE A 117 -3.85 1.60 -9.33
C PHE A 117 -2.38 2.01 -9.38
N ALA A 118 -1.60 1.67 -8.35
CA ALA A 118 -0.18 2.02 -8.27
C ALA A 118 0.67 1.32 -9.36
N LEU A 119 0.26 0.14 -9.82
CA LEU A 119 0.87 -0.57 -10.94
C LEU A 119 0.34 -0.12 -12.31
N ASN A 120 -0.46 0.95 -12.36
CA ASN A 120 -1.03 1.53 -13.57
C ASN A 120 -1.96 0.58 -14.37
N ASP A 121 -2.60 -0.38 -13.70
CA ASP A 121 -3.64 -1.25 -14.27
C ASP A 121 -5.03 -0.79 -13.79
N MET A 122 -5.53 0.27 -14.43
CA MET A 122 -6.81 0.89 -14.07
C MET A 122 -7.99 -0.07 -14.22
N LYS A 123 -7.93 -0.99 -15.21
CA LYS A 123 -9.00 -1.96 -15.44
C LYS A 123 -9.18 -2.87 -14.22
N MET A 124 -8.09 -3.40 -13.69
CA MET A 124 -8.14 -4.26 -12.51
C MET A 124 -8.42 -3.46 -11.23
N SER A 125 -7.93 -2.23 -11.14
CA SER A 125 -8.27 -1.33 -10.04
C SER A 125 -9.79 -1.11 -9.95
N ASP A 126 -10.42 -0.70 -11.05
CA ASP A 126 -11.87 -0.47 -11.15
C ASP A 126 -12.67 -1.75 -10.85
N TYR A 127 -12.19 -2.90 -11.33
CA TYR A 127 -12.81 -4.20 -11.05
C TYR A 127 -12.91 -4.46 -9.54
N TYR A 128 -11.81 -4.39 -8.80
CA TYR A 128 -11.83 -4.64 -7.35
C TYR A 128 -12.57 -3.56 -6.57
N SER A 129 -12.48 -2.29 -6.99
CA SER A 129 -13.29 -1.21 -6.41
C SER A 129 -14.80 -1.47 -6.57
N SER A 130 -15.22 -1.98 -7.73
CA SER A 130 -16.64 -2.30 -7.98
C SER A 130 -17.18 -3.42 -7.09
N LEU A 131 -16.33 -4.33 -6.63
CA LEU A 131 -16.71 -5.41 -5.71
C LEU A 131 -16.91 -4.92 -4.27
N GLN A 132 -16.28 -3.82 -3.87
CA GLN A 132 -16.47 -3.24 -2.53
C GLN A 132 -17.84 -2.59 -2.35
N ASN A 133 -18.42 -2.12 -3.44
CA ASN A 133 -19.66 -1.34 -3.45
C ASN A 133 -20.93 -2.21 -3.62
N GLN A 134 -20.80 -3.53 -3.49
CA GLN A 134 -21.88 -4.53 -3.62
C GLN A 134 -22.23 -5.16 -2.27
#